data_AF-U3TZR4-F1
#
_entry.id   AF-U3TZR4-F1
#
_cell.length_a   1.000
_cell.length_b   1.000
_cell.length_c   1.000
_cell.angle_alpha   90.00
_cell.angle_beta   90.00
_cell.angle_gamma   90.00
#
_symmetry.space_group_name_H-M   'P 1'
#
loop_
_entity.id
_entity.type
_entity.pdbx_description
1 polymer ?
#
loop_
_entity_poly.entity_id
_entity_poly.type
_entity_poly.pdbx_seq_one_letter_code
_entity_poly.pdbx_strand_id
1 'polypeptide(L)'
;MPVLALVNTEMPFMDFESQISNEEVLDQICQVYGFSQKIQLANHFDIAASTLQNRYTRGNVSYDFAAHCALETGVNTRWILTGEGSQRSDESAGSCNRLQIFTLSEGRLAEIGILIYWS
;
A
#
# COMPACT_ATOMS: atom_id res chain seq x y z
N MET A 1 16.90 41.78 -19.09
CA MET A 1 17.16 40.38 -18.68
C MET A 1 16.44 40.11 -17.37
N PRO A 2 15.14 39.75 -17.36
CA PRO A 2 14.45 39.36 -16.14
C PRO A 2 14.31 37.84 -16.03
N VAL A 3 14.55 37.40 -14.80
CA VAL A 3 14.06 36.22 -14.09
C VAL A 3 12.71 35.70 -14.63
N LEU A 4 12.63 34.40 -14.95
CA LEU A 4 11.55 33.46 -14.62
C LEU A 4 11.69 32.16 -15.43
N ALA A 5 12.21 31.10 -14.81
CA ALA A 5 11.93 29.72 -15.21
C ALA A 5 12.09 28.81 -13.98
N LEU A 6 11.16 28.97 -13.02
CA LEU A 6 10.75 27.86 -12.16
C LEU A 6 9.90 26.94 -13.03
N VAL A 7 10.54 26.04 -13.79
CA VAL A 7 9.85 24.89 -14.38
C VAL A 7 10.10 23.73 -13.44
N ASN A 8 9.01 23.40 -12.73
CA ASN A 8 8.82 22.20 -11.94
C ASN A 8 9.59 21.01 -12.51
N THR A 9 10.56 20.51 -11.77
CA THR A 9 10.89 19.09 -11.85
C THR A 9 9.86 18.41 -10.97
N GLU A 10 8.70 18.10 -11.57
CA GLU A 10 7.71 17.22 -10.97
C GLU A 10 8.44 16.00 -10.42
N MET A 11 8.38 15.83 -9.11
CA MET A 11 8.64 14.55 -8.49
C MET A 11 7.75 13.54 -9.21
N PRO A 12 8.24 12.37 -9.66
CA PRO A 12 7.38 11.29 -10.14
C PRO A 12 6.68 10.68 -8.92
N PHE A 13 5.81 11.46 -8.31
CA PHE A 13 4.96 11.04 -7.22
C PHE A 13 3.65 10.62 -7.86
N MET A 14 3.50 9.30 -8.00
CA MET A 14 2.26 8.57 -8.26
C MET A 14 1.73 8.51 -9.71
N ASP A 15 2.46 7.84 -10.60
CA ASP A 15 1.88 7.08 -11.73
C ASP A 15 1.29 5.71 -11.31
N PHE A 16 1.13 5.48 -10.00
CA PHE A 16 0.58 4.23 -9.46
C PHE A 16 -0.94 4.16 -9.62
N GLU A 17 -1.65 5.29 -9.50
CA GLU A 17 -3.11 5.32 -9.53
C GLU A 17 -3.69 4.97 -10.90
N SER A 18 -2.95 5.21 -11.99
CA SER A 18 -3.44 4.90 -13.35
C SER A 18 -3.53 3.40 -13.65
N GLN A 19 -2.97 2.54 -12.79
CA GLN A 19 -2.94 1.08 -12.97
C GLN A 19 -3.78 0.32 -11.93
N ILE A 20 -4.44 1.02 -10.99
CA ILE A 20 -5.24 0.38 -9.95
C ILE A 20 -6.72 0.35 -10.38
N SER A 21 -7.24 -0.83 -10.64
CA SER A 21 -8.68 -1.03 -10.86
C SER A 21 -9.40 -1.26 -9.53
N ASN A 22 -10.50 -0.54 -9.29
CA ASN A 22 -11.32 -0.79 -8.10
C ASN A 22 -11.81 -2.23 -8.02
N GLU A 23 -12.16 -2.83 -9.15
CA GLU A 23 -12.65 -4.20 -9.20
C GLU A 23 -11.59 -5.19 -8.75
N GLU A 24 -10.34 -4.99 -9.17
CA GLU A 24 -9.20 -5.81 -8.78
C GLU A 24 -8.90 -5.66 -7.30
N VAL A 25 -8.89 -4.44 -6.76
CA VAL A 25 -8.69 -4.21 -5.33
C VAL A 25 -9.72 -4.96 -4.50
N LEU A 26 -11.00 -4.89 -4.86
CA LEU A 26 -12.06 -5.60 -4.14
C LEU A 26 -11.93 -7.13 -4.27
N ASP A 27 -11.45 -7.62 -5.42
CA ASP A 27 -11.17 -9.05 -5.61
C ASP A 27 -10.00 -9.53 -4.75
N GLN A 28 -8.90 -8.77 -4.70
CA GLN A 28 -7.76 -9.05 -3.82
C GLN A 28 -8.18 -9.05 -2.35
N ILE A 29 -9.04 -8.12 -1.93
CA ILE A 29 -9.58 -8.11 -0.55
C ILE A 29 -10.41 -9.37 -0.29
N CYS A 30 -11.29 -9.77 -1.22
CA CYS A 30 -12.03 -11.03 -1.13
C CYS A 30 -11.08 -12.23 -0.97
N GLN A 31 -10.00 -12.26 -1.75
CA GLN A 31 -8.99 -13.33 -1.70
C GLN A 31 -8.28 -13.37 -0.34
N VAL A 32 -7.92 -12.22 0.22
CA VAL A 32 -7.25 -12.13 1.53
C VAL A 32 -8.11 -12.68 2.65
N TYR A 33 -9.41 -12.38 2.63
CA TYR A 33 -10.36 -12.95 3.59
C TYR A 33 -10.77 -14.40 3.28
N GLY A 34 -10.40 -14.93 2.12
CA GLY A 34 -10.82 -16.28 1.68
C GLY A 34 -12.30 -16.37 1.35
N PHE A 35 -12.94 -15.27 0.95
CA PHE A 35 -14.35 -15.26 0.57
C PHE A 35 -14.56 -15.79 -0.83
N SER A 36 -15.47 -16.74 -1.00
CA SER A 36 -15.85 -17.26 -2.32
C SER A 36 -16.92 -16.40 -2.99
N GLN A 37 -17.64 -15.57 -2.22
CA GLN A 37 -18.74 -14.76 -2.72
C GLN A 37 -18.65 -13.31 -2.25
N LYS A 38 -18.92 -12.37 -3.17
CA LYS A 38 -18.91 -10.91 -2.89
C LYS A 38 -19.88 -10.50 -1.77
N ILE A 39 -20.97 -11.24 -1.59
CA ILE A 39 -21.92 -11.01 -0.48
C ILE A 39 -21.26 -11.18 0.90
N GLN A 40 -20.29 -12.07 1.03
CA GLN A 40 -19.58 -12.29 2.30
C GLN A 40 -18.73 -11.07 2.65
N LEU A 41 -18.09 -10.45 1.65
CA LEU A 41 -17.38 -9.20 1.82
C LEU A 41 -18.31 -8.06 2.28
N ALA A 42 -19.51 -7.96 1.68
CA ALA A 42 -20.50 -6.97 2.07
C ALA A 42 -20.95 -7.15 3.53
N ASN A 43 -21.20 -8.40 3.94
CA ASN A 43 -21.55 -8.73 5.31
C ASN A 43 -20.41 -8.45 6.30
N HIS A 44 -19.15 -8.69 5.90
CA HIS A 44 -17.97 -8.41 6.73
C HIS A 44 -17.84 -6.92 7.03
N PHE A 45 -18.06 -6.06 6.04
CA PHE A 45 -18.04 -4.61 6.20
C PHE A 45 -19.38 -4.01 6.68
N ASP A 46 -20.37 -4.85 7.03
CA ASP A 46 -21.72 -4.45 7.45
C ASP A 46 -22.40 -3.46 6.48
N ILE A 47 -22.24 -3.69 5.18
CA ILE A 47 -22.86 -2.91 4.11
C ILE A 47 -23.82 -3.77 3.29
N ALA A 48 -24.83 -3.13 2.68
CA ALA A 48 -25.70 -3.83 1.75
C ALA A 48 -24.94 -4.29 0.49
N ALA A 49 -25.32 -5.44 -0.04
CA ALA A 49 -24.74 -5.97 -1.28
C ALA A 49 -24.89 -5.01 -2.47
N SER A 50 -26.00 -4.27 -2.52
CA SER A 50 -26.23 -3.22 -3.51
C SER A 50 -25.24 -2.07 -3.37
N THR A 51 -24.87 -1.70 -2.15
CA THR A 51 -23.84 -0.69 -1.87
C THR A 51 -22.46 -1.17 -2.32
N LEU A 52 -22.09 -2.41 -2.03
CA LEU A 52 -20.84 -3.00 -2.49
C LEU A 52 -20.78 -3.08 -4.03
N GLN A 53 -21.86 -3.53 -4.67
CA GLN A 53 -21.95 -3.59 -6.13
C GLN A 53 -21.81 -2.22 -6.79
N ASN A 54 -22.35 -1.17 -6.15
CA ASN A 54 -22.22 0.19 -6.62
C ASN A 54 -20.78 0.71 -6.50
N ARG A 55 -19.99 0.19 -5.56
CA ARG A 55 -18.55 0.52 -5.47
C ARG A 55 -17.77 -0.11 -6.62
N TYR A 56 -18.02 -1.40 -6.91
CA TYR A 56 -17.45 -2.08 -8.09
C TYR A 56 -17.66 -1.30 -9.39
N THR A 57 -18.86 -0.75 -9.62
CA THR A 57 -19.21 -0.08 -10.87
C THR A 57 -18.84 1.40 -10.92
N ARG A 58 -18.61 2.05 -9.77
CA ARG A 58 -18.24 3.48 -9.70
C ARG A 58 -16.81 3.76 -10.17
N GLY A 59 -15.96 2.74 -10.24
CA GLY A 59 -14.58 2.85 -10.71
C GLY A 59 -13.63 3.59 -9.76
N ASN A 60 -14.14 4.14 -8.65
CA ASN A 60 -13.30 4.80 -7.65
C ASN A 60 -12.73 3.76 -6.68
N VAL A 61 -11.41 3.75 -6.52
CA VAL A 61 -10.70 2.79 -5.66
C VAL A 61 -11.16 2.93 -4.20
N SER A 62 -11.51 1.81 -3.58
CA SER A 62 -11.94 1.75 -2.17
C SER A 62 -10.73 1.54 -1.26
N TYR A 63 -9.92 2.60 -1.13
CA TYR A 63 -8.76 2.61 -0.25
C TYR A 63 -9.12 2.35 1.22
N ASP A 64 -10.35 2.70 1.63
CA ASP A 64 -10.91 2.42 2.94
C ASP A 64 -10.94 0.92 3.25
N PHE A 65 -11.45 0.09 2.33
CA PHE A 65 -11.48 -1.35 2.53
C PHE A 65 -10.09 -1.98 2.44
N ALA A 66 -9.22 -1.48 1.56
CA ALA A 66 -7.85 -1.96 1.47
C ALA A 66 -7.07 -1.71 2.76
N ALA A 67 -7.19 -0.52 3.34
CA ALA A 67 -6.56 -0.17 4.60
C ALA A 67 -7.10 -1.01 5.76
N HIS A 68 -8.43 -1.21 5.83
CA HIS A 68 -9.02 -2.05 6.88
C HIS A 68 -8.55 -3.50 6.77
N CYS A 69 -8.54 -4.05 5.55
CA CYS A 69 -8.05 -5.40 5.28
C CYS A 69 -6.58 -5.57 5.67
N ALA A 70 -5.72 -4.61 5.33
CA ALA A 70 -4.32 -4.62 5.73
C ALA A 70 -4.16 -4.64 7.26
N LEU A 71 -4.97 -3.84 7.97
CA LEU A 71 -4.93 -3.79 9.44
C LEU A 71 -5.44 -5.06 10.11
N GLU A 72 -6.52 -5.66 9.59
CA GLU A 72 -7.11 -6.87 10.18
C GLU A 72 -6.26 -8.13 9.90
N THR A 73 -5.70 -8.23 8.70
CA THR A 73 -5.03 -9.46 8.25
C THR A 73 -3.51 -9.38 8.25
N GLY A 74 -2.94 -8.17 8.39
CA GLY A 74 -1.49 -7.94 8.27
C GLY A 74 -0.98 -8.09 6.84
N VAL A 75 -1.85 -8.07 5.84
CA VAL A 75 -1.47 -8.14 4.42
C VAL A 75 -0.93 -6.79 3.95
N ASN A 76 0.04 -6.83 3.05
CA ASN A 76 0.69 -5.63 2.53
C ASN A 76 -0.29 -4.79 1.69
N THR A 77 -0.49 -3.53 2.09
CA THR A 77 -1.39 -2.61 1.38
C THR A 77 -1.03 -2.44 -0.11
N ARG A 78 0.25 -2.48 -0.48
CA ARG A 78 0.67 -2.43 -1.89
C ARG A 78 0.12 -3.63 -2.66
N TRP A 79 0.24 -4.82 -2.10
CA TRP A 79 -0.30 -6.03 -2.73
C TRP A 79 -1.84 -5.98 -2.83
N ILE A 80 -2.53 -5.43 -1.83
CA ILE A 80 -4.01 -5.28 -1.91
C ILE A 80 -4.40 -4.32 -3.05
N LEU A 81 -3.60 -3.27 -3.27
CA LEU A 81 -3.90 -2.24 -4.26
C LEU A 81 -3.50 -2.62 -5.68
N THR A 82 -2.38 -3.31 -5.90
CA THR A 82 -1.95 -3.69 -7.26
C THR A 82 -1.87 -5.18 -7.54
N GLY A 83 -2.03 -6.03 -6.53
CA GLY A 83 -1.72 -7.46 -6.65
C GLY A 83 -0.22 -7.75 -6.81
N GLU A 84 0.64 -6.73 -6.81
CA GLU A 84 2.07 -6.87 -7.02
C GLU A 84 2.85 -7.00 -5.72
N GLY A 85 3.83 -7.93 -5.71
CA GLY A 85 4.71 -8.18 -4.57
C GLY A 85 4.22 -9.32 -3.67
N SER A 86 4.69 -9.34 -2.42
CA SER A 86 4.32 -10.37 -1.44
C SER A 86 3.06 -9.97 -0.67
N GLN A 87 2.08 -10.87 -0.60
CA GLN A 87 0.82 -10.67 0.11
C GLN A 87 1.04 -10.43 1.61
N ARG A 88 1.85 -11.25 2.26
CA ARG A 88 2.36 -10.95 3.59
C ARG A 88 3.83 -10.60 3.50
N SER A 89 4.25 -9.62 4.28
CA SER A 89 5.65 -9.52 4.65
C SER A 89 5.98 -10.80 5.42
N ASP A 90 6.97 -11.57 4.96
CA ASP A 90 7.47 -12.72 5.71
C ASP A 90 8.11 -12.22 7.02
N GLU A 91 7.28 -11.90 8.00
CA GLU A 91 7.67 -11.59 9.38
C GLU A 91 7.95 -12.86 10.19
N SER A 92 7.98 -14.02 9.52
CA SER A 92 8.45 -15.30 10.07
C SER A 92 9.96 -15.50 9.86
N ALA A 93 10.78 -14.53 10.26
CA ALA A 93 12.21 -14.74 10.49
C ALA A 93 12.83 -13.63 11.38
N GLY A 94 12.15 -13.23 12.45
CA GLY A 94 12.68 -12.29 13.43
C GLY A 94 12.76 -10.84 12.92
N SER A 95 12.22 -9.91 13.69
CA SER A 95 12.21 -8.47 13.38
C SER A 95 13.61 -7.86 13.50
N CYS A 96 14.54 -8.27 12.64
CA CYS A 96 15.83 -7.61 12.47
C CYS A 96 15.57 -6.27 11.75
N ASN A 97 15.21 -5.25 12.51
CA ASN A 97 15.07 -3.90 11.98
C ASN A 97 16.48 -3.38 11.66
N ARG A 98 16.74 -3.17 10.36
CA ARG A 98 18.03 -2.75 9.82
C ARG A 98 18.00 -1.25 9.53
N LEU A 99 18.60 -0.44 10.37
CA LEU A 99 18.73 1.01 10.14
C LEU A 99 20.13 1.33 9.62
N GLN A 100 20.21 1.97 8.45
CA GLN A 100 21.46 2.53 7.92
C GLN A 100 21.84 3.74 8.77
N ILE A 101 23.03 3.70 9.38
CA ILE A 101 23.56 4.80 10.18
C ILE A 101 24.45 5.65 9.29
N PHE A 102 24.15 6.93 9.23
CA PHE A 102 24.95 7.92 8.55
C PHE A 102 25.51 8.91 9.57
N THR A 103 26.76 9.32 9.37
CA THR A 103 27.37 10.43 10.10
C THR A 103 27.68 11.56 9.13
N LEU A 104 27.41 12.78 9.56
CA LEU A 104 27.69 13.99 8.79
C LEU A 104 28.98 14.60 9.35
N SER A 105 30.08 14.45 8.60
CA SER A 105 31.38 15.03 8.93
C SER A 105 31.84 15.96 7.81
N GLU A 106 32.17 17.20 8.16
CA GLU A 106 32.69 18.22 7.22
C GLU A 106 31.79 18.45 5.98
N GLY A 107 30.47 18.40 6.18
CA GLY A 107 29.49 18.62 5.11
C GLY A 107 29.32 17.44 4.15
N ARG A 108 29.91 16.27 4.44
CA ARG A 108 29.70 15.03 3.69
C ARG A 108 29.00 13.99 4.55
N LEU A 109 28.01 13.34 3.97
CA LEU A 109 27.32 12.20 4.57
C LEU A 109 28.20 10.96 4.36
N ALA A 110 28.73 10.40 5.44
CA ALA A 110 29.49 9.16 5.44
C ALA A 110 28.62 8.03 6.03
N GLU A 111 28.46 6.94 5.29
CA GLU A 111 27.81 5.72 5.78
C GLU A 111 28.77 5.04 6.77
N ILE A 112 28.38 4.99 8.04
CA ILE A 112 29.22 4.43 9.12
C ILE A 112 28.87 2.98 9.44
N GLY A 113 27.67 2.53 9.09
CA GLY A 113 27.31 1.12 9.21
C GLY A 113 25.82 0.88 9.39
N ILE A 114 25.51 -0.31 9.88
CA ILE A 114 24.14 -0.84 9.90
C ILE A 114 23.79 -1.26 11.33
N LEU A 115 22.76 -0.63 11.91
CA LEU A 115 22.21 -1.03 13.20
C LEU A 115 21.18 -2.14 12.98
N ILE A 116 21.42 -3.30 13.59
CA ILE A 116 20.49 -4.42 13.63
C ILE A 116 19.99 -4.55 15.07
N TYR A 117 18.68 -4.42 15.28
CA TYR A 117 18.05 -4.66 16.57
C TYR A 117 16.87 -5.62 16.43
N TRP A 118 16.58 -6.32 17.51
CA TRP A 118 15.49 -7.29 17.66
C TRP A 118 14.46 -6.69 18.62
N SER A 119 13.16 -6.81 18.32
CA SER A 119 12.07 -6.39 19.21
C SER A 119 11.32 -7.57 19.82
#